data_AF-A0A2D6LIH2-F1
#
_entry.id   AF-A0A2D6LIH2-F1
#
_cell.length_a   1.000
_cell.length_b   1.000
_cell.length_c   1.000
_cell.angle_alpha   90.00
_cell.angle_beta   90.00
_cell.angle_gamma   90.00
#
_symmetry.space_group_name_H-M   'P 1'
#
loop_
_entity.id
_entity.type
_entity.pdbx_description
1 polymer ?
#
loop_
_entity_poly.entity_id
_entity_poly.type
_entity_poly.pdbx_seq_one_letter_code
_entity_poly.pdbx_strand_id
1 'polypeptide(L)'
;MNLLLSKKAIFGPGGGVGGPRQPISGVLGLLFLALGIIPLLNTFGVIPFNIPPVPHGIILWVLAVVGGAVLLWDALIENMPTGIEGQLRMASLIGGLILLVIGIIPILNHFGILGFGLPSFIDMIKNVLFTIAGVLLLYGAAKQF
;
A
#
# COMPACT_ATOMS: atom_id res chain seq x y z
N MET A 1 -4.26 19.09 36.88
CA MET A 1 -3.15 18.14 36.63
C MET A 1 -3.62 16.87 35.88
N ASN A 2 -4.59 16.96 34.95
CA ASN A 2 -5.14 15.80 34.21
C ASN A 2 -4.95 15.88 32.67
N LEU A 3 -4.35 16.96 32.14
CA LEU A 3 -4.16 17.16 30.70
C LEU A 3 -2.93 16.46 30.11
N LEU A 4 -1.98 16.01 30.95
CA LEU A 4 -0.75 15.35 30.49
C LEU A 4 -0.87 13.82 30.32
N LEU A 5 -1.97 13.21 30.79
CA LEU A 5 -2.22 11.77 30.64
C LEU A 5 -2.88 11.41 29.31
N SER A 6 -3.61 12.34 28.68
CA SER A 6 -4.32 12.08 27.42
C SER A 6 -3.40 11.94 26.20
N LYS A 7 -2.21 12.55 26.20
CA LYS A 7 -1.26 12.41 25.07
C LYS A 7 -0.53 11.06 25.04
N LYS A 8 -0.43 10.36 26.18
CA LYS A 8 0.20 9.04 26.25
C LYS A 8 -0.68 7.91 25.73
N ALA A 9 -2.00 8.11 25.67
CA ALA A 9 -2.92 7.12 25.11
C ALA A 9 -2.82 7.02 23.57
N ILE A 10 -2.40 8.09 22.88
CA ILE A 10 -2.31 8.12 21.41
C ILE A 10 -0.98 7.53 20.90
N PHE A 11 0.06 7.45 21.74
CA PHE A 11 1.40 6.99 21.35
C PHE A 11 1.94 5.87 22.26
N GLY A 12 1.07 5.18 22.99
CA GLY A 12 1.46 4.11 23.91
C GLY A 12 1.92 2.85 23.17
N PRO A 13 3.08 2.26 23.51
CA PRO A 13 3.53 1.00 22.94
C PRO A 13 2.82 -0.16 23.65
N GLY A 14 1.69 -0.58 23.09
CA GLY A 14 1.09 -1.87 23.46
C GLY A 14 -0.39 -1.81 23.78
N GLY A 15 -1.18 -2.47 22.92
CA GLY A 15 -2.38 -3.21 23.34
C GLY A 15 -3.68 -2.45 23.51
N GLY A 16 -3.73 -1.13 23.30
CA GLY A 16 -4.97 -0.37 23.26
C GLY A 16 -5.21 0.18 21.85
N VAL A 17 -6.35 -0.18 21.26
CA VAL A 17 -7.01 0.39 20.07
C VAL A 17 -6.28 1.61 19.46
N GLY A 18 -5.82 1.53 18.21
CA GLY A 18 -5.42 2.76 17.50
C GLY A 18 -3.95 3.13 17.54
N GLY A 19 -3.00 2.20 17.40
CA GLY A 19 -1.61 2.61 17.19
C GLY A 19 -1.50 3.61 16.01
N PRO A 20 -0.63 4.63 16.03
CA PRO A 20 -0.56 5.69 14.99
C PRO A 20 -0.45 5.18 13.55
N ARG A 21 -0.02 3.92 13.38
CA ARG A 21 0.08 3.19 12.12
C ARG A 21 -1.28 2.87 11.47
N GLN A 22 -2.33 2.65 12.26
CA GLN A 22 -3.63 2.16 11.78
C GLN A 22 -4.36 3.12 10.84
N PRO A 23 -4.51 4.42 11.17
CA PRO A 23 -5.13 5.35 10.23
C PRO A 23 -4.28 5.53 8.97
N ILE A 24 -2.96 5.39 9.08
CA ILE A 24 -2.04 5.52 7.94
C ILE A 24 -2.22 4.34 6.98
N SER A 25 -2.18 3.10 7.47
CA SER A 25 -2.39 1.90 6.64
C SER A 25 -3.80 1.84 6.08
N GLY A 26 -4.82 2.25 6.84
CA GLY A 26 -6.20 2.34 6.36
C GLY A 26 -6.36 3.35 5.21
N VAL A 27 -5.83 4.57 5.37
CA VAL A 27 -5.91 5.61 4.32
C VAL A 27 -5.09 5.21 3.09
N LEU A 28 -3.87 4.68 3.27
CA LEU A 28 -3.07 4.17 2.16
C LEU A 28 -3.76 3.00 1.46
N GLY A 29 -4.38 2.10 2.21
CA GLY A 29 -5.14 0.97 1.68
C GLY A 29 -6.31 1.43 0.80
N LEU A 30 -7.09 2.43 1.26
CA LEU A 30 -8.16 3.03 0.46
C LEU A 30 -7.63 3.70 -0.81
N LEU A 31 -6.53 4.46 -0.70
CA LEU A 31 -5.91 5.11 -1.86
C LEU A 31 -5.44 4.08 -2.89
N PHE A 32 -4.75 3.03 -2.45
CA PHE A 32 -4.27 1.96 -3.32
C PHE A 32 -5.42 1.20 -3.99
N LEU A 33 -6.47 0.90 -3.22
CA LEU A 33 -7.64 0.23 -3.74
C LEU A 33 -8.36 1.10 -4.79
N ALA A 34 -8.53 2.40 -4.53
CA ALA A 34 -9.08 3.34 -5.51
C ALA A 34 -8.21 3.42 -6.77
N LEU A 35 -6.89 3.59 -6.60
CA LEU A 35 -5.94 3.71 -7.72
C LEU A 35 -5.75 2.41 -8.50
N GLY A 36 -6.03 1.25 -7.91
CA GLY A 36 -5.95 -0.05 -8.58
C GLY A 36 -7.27 -0.46 -9.23
N ILE A 37 -8.36 -0.45 -8.47
CA ILE A 37 -9.67 -0.96 -8.92
C ILE A 37 -10.29 -0.03 -9.96
N ILE A 38 -10.22 1.29 -9.77
CA ILE A 38 -10.90 2.22 -10.68
C ILE A 38 -10.36 2.09 -12.12
N PRO A 39 -9.02 2.10 -12.36
CA PRO A 39 -8.50 1.86 -13.69
C PRO A 39 -8.82 0.46 -14.24
N LEU A 40 -8.80 -0.59 -13.39
CA LEU A 40 -9.16 -1.94 -13.84
C LEU A 40 -10.60 -2.02 -14.32
N LEU A 41 -11.54 -1.45 -13.57
CA LEU A 41 -12.95 -1.41 -13.94
C LEU A 41 -13.20 -0.59 -15.22
N ASN A 42 -12.42 0.47 -15.44
CA ASN A 42 -12.47 1.24 -16.68
C ASN A 42 -11.93 0.44 -17.88
N THR A 43 -10.79 -0.25 -17.72
CA THR A 43 -10.23 -1.12 -18.77
C THR A 43 -11.17 -2.27 -19.16
N PHE A 44 -11.94 -2.80 -18.20
CA PHE A 44 -12.94 -3.83 -18.47
C PHE A 44 -14.28 -3.31 -19.00
N GLY A 45 -14.45 -2.00 -19.16
CA GLY A 45 -15.70 -1.40 -19.64
C GLY A 45 -16.86 -1.51 -18.64
N VAL A 46 -16.58 -1.81 -17.37
CA VAL A 46 -17.60 -1.86 -16.31
C VAL A 46 -18.08 -0.45 -15.98
N ILE A 47 -17.19 0.54 -16.10
CA ILE A 47 -17.48 1.96 -15.88
C ILE A 47 -17.65 2.66 -17.24
N PRO A 48 -18.84 3.23 -17.54
CA PRO A 48 -19.12 3.82 -18.85
C PRO A 48 -18.59 5.25 -19.02
N PHE A 49 -18.07 5.89 -17.96
CA PHE A 49 -17.52 7.24 -18.05
C PHE A 49 -16.01 7.23 -18.28
N ASN A 50 -15.53 8.18 -19.09
CA ASN A 50 -14.10 8.42 -19.28
C ASN A 50 -13.52 9.05 -18.02
N ILE A 51 -12.66 8.30 -17.35
CA ILE A 51 -11.93 8.81 -16.20
C ILE A 51 -10.81 9.69 -16.73
N PRO A 52 -10.65 10.93 -16.22
CA PRO A 52 -9.46 11.72 -16.53
C PRO A 52 -8.23 10.86 -16.26
N PRO A 53 -7.22 10.87 -17.15
CA PRO A 53 -6.02 10.09 -16.93
C PRO A 53 -5.44 10.45 -15.57
N VAL A 54 -5.40 9.46 -14.68
CA VAL A 54 -4.79 9.61 -13.35
C VAL A 54 -3.36 10.08 -13.59
N PRO A 55 -2.80 11.00 -12.77
CA PRO A 55 -1.43 11.47 -12.95
C PRO A 55 -0.45 10.29 -13.00
N HIS A 56 -0.10 9.87 -14.22
CA HIS A 56 0.89 8.84 -14.47
C HIS A 56 2.26 9.51 -14.26
N GLY A 57 3.03 9.05 -13.29
CA GLY A 57 4.37 9.58 -13.04
C GLY A 57 4.84 9.43 -11.61
N ILE A 58 5.73 10.34 -11.20
CA ILE A 58 6.49 10.30 -9.94
C ILE A 58 5.58 10.08 -8.72
N ILE A 59 4.38 10.68 -8.70
CA ILE A 59 3.46 10.54 -7.56
C ILE A 59 3.04 9.08 -7.33
N LEU A 60 2.67 8.36 -8.40
CA LEU A 60 2.29 6.93 -8.28
C LEU A 60 3.48 6.06 -7.89
N TRP A 61 4.68 6.39 -8.36
CA TRP A 61 5.88 5.66 -7.99
C TRP A 61 6.26 5.91 -6.54
N VAL A 62 6.17 7.15 -6.06
CA VAL A 62 6.38 7.49 -4.65
C VAL A 62 5.34 6.82 -3.77
N LEU A 63 4.06 6.85 -4.17
CA LEU A 63 3.01 6.11 -3.47
C LEU A 63 3.32 4.62 -3.42
N ALA A 64 3.79 4.03 -4.52
CA ALA A 64 4.21 2.63 -4.54
C ALA A 64 5.34 2.36 -3.53
N VAL A 65 6.37 3.20 -3.52
CA VAL A 65 7.48 3.05 -2.56
C VAL A 65 6.97 3.16 -1.11
N VAL A 66 6.15 4.17 -0.81
CA VAL A 66 5.61 4.38 0.54
C VAL A 66 4.69 3.23 0.95
N GLY A 67 3.74 2.82 0.10
CA GLY A 67 2.82 1.73 0.40
C GLY A 67 3.52 0.38 0.51
N GLY A 68 4.54 0.12 -0.33
CA GLY A 68 5.40 -1.05 -0.23
C GLY A 68 6.17 -1.08 1.08
N ALA A 69 6.77 0.04 1.48
CA ALA A 69 7.46 0.17 2.76
C ALA A 69 6.51 -0.02 3.96
N VAL A 70 5.30 0.54 3.91
CA VAL A 70 4.29 0.36 4.96
C VAL A 70 3.82 -1.10 5.04
N LEU A 71 3.57 -1.76 3.91
CA LEU A 71 3.23 -3.19 3.89
C LEU A 71 4.32 -4.06 4.51
N LEU A 72 5.59 -3.79 4.17
CA LEU A 72 6.72 -4.50 4.76
C LEU A 72 6.84 -4.23 6.26
N TRP A 73 6.67 -2.97 6.67
CA TRP A 73 6.70 -2.56 8.07
C TRP A 73 5.62 -3.29 8.88
N ASP A 74 4.39 -3.31 8.37
CA ASP A 74 3.26 -4.01 9.01
C ASP A 74 3.54 -5.52 9.10
N ALA A 75 4.01 -6.15 8.01
CA ALA A 75 4.29 -7.58 7.99
C ALA A 75 5.51 -8.01 8.84
N LEU A 76 6.45 -7.11 9.10
CA LEU A 76 7.61 -7.38 9.96
C LEU A 76 7.27 -7.23 11.44
N ILE A 77 6.43 -6.25 11.79
CA ILE A 77 6.09 -5.95 13.19
C ILE A 77 4.92 -6.77 13.70
N GLU A 78 3.95 -7.09 12.85
CA GLU A 78 2.89 -8.00 13.22
C GLU A 78 3.45 -9.42 13.34
N ASN A 79 3.65 -9.86 14.58
CA ASN A 79 3.92 -11.25 14.92
C ASN A 79 2.67 -12.09 14.64
N MET A 80 2.34 -12.27 13.36
CA MET A 80 1.24 -13.11 12.92
C MET A 80 1.58 -14.59 13.20
N PRO A 81 0.77 -15.31 14.00
CA PRO A 81 0.93 -16.74 14.22
C PRO A 81 0.80 -17.57 12.93
N THR A 82 1.22 -18.83 13.01
CA THR A 82 1.11 -19.79 11.90
C THR A 82 -0.34 -20.02 11.47
N GLY A 83 -0.56 -20.37 10.19
CA GLY A 83 -1.90 -20.56 9.61
C GLY A 83 -2.24 -19.51 8.55
N ILE A 84 -3.51 -19.11 8.48
CA ILE A 84 -4.00 -18.10 7.51
C ILE A 84 -3.27 -16.77 7.69
N GLU A 85 -2.99 -16.38 8.94
CA GLU A 85 -2.29 -15.13 9.25
C GLU A 85 -0.84 -15.16 8.77
N GLY A 86 -0.15 -16.29 8.95
CA GLY A 86 1.19 -16.49 8.39
C GLY A 86 1.22 -16.38 6.85
N GLN A 87 0.19 -16.86 6.15
CA GLN A 87 0.07 -16.70 4.70
C GLN A 87 -0.11 -15.23 4.31
N LEU A 88 -0.95 -14.48 5.03
CA LEU A 88 -1.15 -13.04 4.80
C LEU A 88 0.11 -12.23 5.09
N ARG A 89 0.88 -12.59 6.13
CA ARG A 89 2.20 -12.01 6.40
C ARG A 89 3.14 -12.22 5.21
N MET A 90 3.22 -13.44 4.70
CA MET A 90 4.07 -13.76 3.56
C MET A 90 3.61 -13.04 2.29
N ALA A 91 2.30 -12.96 2.03
CA ALA A 91 1.73 -12.20 0.93
C ALA A 91 2.04 -10.70 1.04
N SER A 92 1.98 -10.14 2.25
CA SER A 92 2.31 -8.73 2.51
C SER A 92 3.81 -8.46 2.35
N LEU A 93 4.67 -9.39 2.78
CA LEU A 93 6.11 -9.31 2.56
C LEU A 93 6.46 -9.33 1.06
N ILE A 94 5.98 -10.35 0.33
CA ILE A 94 6.25 -10.50 -1.10
C ILE A 94 5.64 -9.33 -1.87
N GLY A 95 4.38 -9.00 -1.58
CA GLY A 95 3.66 -7.90 -2.19
C GLY A 95 4.37 -6.57 -1.96
N GLY A 96 4.75 -6.25 -0.73
CA GLY A 96 5.47 -5.02 -0.40
C GLY A 96 6.82 -4.90 -1.11
N LEU A 97 7.56 -6.01 -1.25
CA LEU A 97 8.85 -6.05 -1.93
C LEU A 97 8.69 -5.84 -3.45
N ILE A 98 7.71 -6.50 -4.07
CA ILE A 98 7.38 -6.28 -5.49
C ILE A 98 6.97 -4.81 -5.72
N LEU A 99 6.18 -4.25 -4.81
CA LEU A 99 5.66 -2.90 -4.93
C LEU A 99 6.77 -1.85 -4.76
N LEU A 100 7.73 -2.10 -3.86
CA LEU A 100 8.97 -1.31 -3.78
C LEU A 100 9.75 -1.36 -5.10
N VAL A 101 9.95 -2.53 -5.69
CA VAL A 101 10.71 -2.68 -6.95
C VAL A 101 10.04 -1.91 -8.08
N ILE A 102 8.70 -2.03 -8.21
CA ILE A 102 7.92 -1.31 -9.22
C ILE A 102 7.92 0.20 -8.98
N GLY A 103 8.02 0.66 -7.73
CA GLY A 103 8.14 2.09 -7.43
C GLY A 103 9.55 2.64 -7.67
N ILE A 104 10.58 1.92 -7.22
CA ILE A 104 11.97 2.38 -7.23
C ILE A 104 12.56 2.37 -8.64
N ILE A 105 12.32 1.33 -9.46
CA ILE A 105 12.94 1.24 -10.79
C ILE A 105 12.58 2.45 -11.67
N PRO A 106 11.30 2.84 -11.84
CA PRO A 106 10.94 4.02 -12.63
C PRO A 106 11.51 5.32 -12.06
N ILE A 107 11.60 5.46 -10.74
CA ILE A 107 12.24 6.62 -10.11
C ILE A 107 13.72 6.69 -10.50
N LEU A 108 14.46 5.59 -10.35
CA LEU A 108 15.88 5.55 -10.71
C LEU A 108 16.11 5.73 -12.21
N ASN A 109 15.24 5.19 -13.07
CA ASN A 109 15.30 5.42 -14.50
C ASN A 109 15.01 6.89 -14.87
N HIS A 110 14.05 7.54 -14.21
CA HIS A 110 13.74 8.95 -14.41
C HIS A 110 14.92 9.86 -14.07
N PHE A 111 15.71 9.52 -13.05
CA PHE A 111 16.93 10.24 -12.69
C PHE A 111 18.17 9.85 -13.53
N GLY A 112 18.02 8.95 -14.52
CA GLY A 112 19.14 8.50 -15.37
C GLY A 112 20.12 7.58 -14.66
N ILE A 113 19.79 7.05 -13.48
CA ILE A 113 20.62 6.10 -12.73
C ILE A 113 20.55 4.71 -13.37
N LEU A 114 19.39 4.34 -13.93
CA LEU A 114 19.18 3.09 -14.67
C LEU A 114 18.93 3.37 -16.15
N GLY A 115 19.66 2.67 -17.03
CA GLY A 115 19.52 2.78 -18.49
C GLY A 115 18.34 2.00 -19.09
N PHE A 116 17.51 1.35 -18.28
CA PHE A 116 16.36 0.58 -18.75
C PHE A 116 15.06 1.04 -18.06
N GLY A 117 13.96 0.97 -18.79
CA GLY A 117 12.61 1.25 -18.31
C GLY A 117 11.74 0.00 -18.21
N LEU A 118 10.62 0.13 -17.53
CA LEU A 118 9.61 -0.93 -17.45
C LEU A 118 8.73 -0.94 -18.72
N PRO A 119 8.44 -2.09 -19.34
CA PRO A 119 7.55 -2.18 -20.49
C PRO A 119 6.09 -1.81 -20.16
N SER A 120 5.33 -1.35 -21.16
CA SER A 120 3.97 -0.79 -21.00
C SER A 120 2.92 -1.75 -20.44
N PHE A 121 3.05 -3.07 -20.65
CA PHE A 121 2.12 -4.06 -20.06
C PHE A 121 2.18 -4.11 -18.54
N ILE A 122 3.22 -3.51 -17.93
CA ILE A 122 3.35 -3.40 -16.48
C ILE A 122 2.29 -2.50 -15.87
N ASP A 123 1.63 -1.63 -16.64
CA ASP A 123 0.54 -0.81 -16.10
C ASP A 123 -0.65 -1.63 -15.62
N MET A 124 -1.02 -2.71 -16.35
CA MET A 124 -2.06 -3.63 -15.89
C MET A 124 -1.63 -4.36 -14.61
N ILE A 125 -0.39 -4.85 -14.59
CA ILE A 125 0.19 -5.55 -13.42
C ILE A 125 0.23 -4.62 -12.21
N LYS A 126 0.62 -3.36 -12.40
CA LYS A 126 0.65 -2.33 -11.36
C LYS A 126 -0.74 -2.11 -10.76
N ASN A 127 -1.77 -2.00 -11.59
CA ASN A 127 -3.14 -1.78 -11.10
C ASN A 127 -3.67 -2.99 -10.31
N VAL A 128 -3.35 -4.21 -10.75
CA VAL A 128 -3.64 -5.45 -10.00
C VAL A 128 -2.90 -5.47 -8.67
N LEU A 129 -1.61 -5.15 -8.66
CA LEU A 129 -0.81 -5.12 -7.45
C LEU A 129 -1.29 -4.04 -6.47
N PHE A 130 -1.66 -2.85 -6.96
CA PHE A 130 -2.23 -1.81 -6.13
C PHE A 130 -3.56 -2.24 -5.52
N THR A 131 -4.39 -2.97 -6.27
CA THR A 131 -5.63 -3.54 -5.76
C THR A 131 -5.35 -4.53 -4.63
N ILE A 132 -4.46 -5.51 -4.86
CA ILE A 132 -4.12 -6.53 -3.87
C ILE A 132 -3.49 -5.89 -2.63
N ALA A 133 -2.52 -4.99 -2.81
CA ALA A 133 -1.87 -4.27 -1.73
C ALA A 133 -2.86 -3.41 -0.93
N GLY A 134 -3.80 -2.74 -1.62
CA GLY A 134 -4.87 -1.97 -0.98
C GLY A 134 -5.74 -2.85 -0.10
N VAL A 135 -6.14 -4.02 -0.59
CA VAL A 135 -6.91 -5.01 0.20
C VAL A 135 -6.11 -5.51 1.40
N LEU A 136 -4.82 -5.83 1.22
CA LEU A 136 -3.95 -6.29 2.31
C LEU A 136 -3.77 -5.22 3.40
N LEU A 137 -3.53 -3.96 3.02
CA LEU A 137 -3.41 -2.83 3.94
C LEU A 137 -4.72 -2.57 4.70
N LEU A 138 -5.86 -2.64 4.01
CA LEU A 138 -7.17 -2.48 4.65
C LEU A 138 -7.48 -3.62 5.61
N TYR A 139 -7.12 -4.85 5.25
CA TYR A 139 -7.27 -6.00 6.14
C TYR A 139 -6.43 -5.84 7.41
N GLY A 140 -5.16 -5.44 7.27
CA GLY A 140 -4.28 -5.14 8.41
C GLY A 140 -4.83 -4.02 9.29
N ALA A 141 -5.35 -2.95 8.68
CA ALA A 141 -6.00 -1.87 9.39
C ALA A 141 -7.27 -2.32 10.14
N ALA A 142 -8.11 -3.16 9.51
CA ALA A 142 -9.39 -3.61 10.07
C ALA A 142 -9.24 -4.62 11.21
N LYS A 143 -8.25 -5.51 11.16
CA LYS A 143 -8.06 -6.58 12.17
C LYS A 143 -7.68 -6.05 13.57
N GLN A 144 -7.17 -4.83 13.67
CA GLN A 144 -6.77 -4.24 14.95
C GLN A 144 -7.85 -3.38 15.62
N PHE A 145 -9.08 -3.39 15.09
CA PHE A 145 -10.31 -2.88 15.72
C PHE A 145 -11.04 -4.01 16.44
#